data_AF-A0A022XEN6-F1
#
_entry.id   AF-A0A022XEN6-F1
#
_cell.length_a   1.000
_cell.length_b   1.000
_cell.length_c   1.000
_cell.angle_alpha   90.00
_cell.angle_beta   90.00
_cell.angle_gamma   90.00
#
_symmetry.space_group_name_H-M   'P 1'
#
loop_
_entity.id
_entity.type
_entity.pdbx_description
1 polymer ?
#
loop_
_entity_poly.entity_id
_entity_poly.type
_entity_poly.pdbx_seq_one_letter_code
_entity_poly.pdbx_strand_id
1 'polypeptide(L)'
;MFRSAVIRSLRTSVPRVARVASPVSRQAPVAASIARQAQLAPRFAYQAIRQYSAPAGLSEQEVQGRIIDLLKNFDNVSDASKINAESHFQNDLGLDSLDAVEVVMAIEEEFSIEIPDLEAEKIHSVRNAVDYILSAPDAH
;
A
#
# COMPACT_ATOMS: atom_id res chain seq x y z
N MET A 1 -0.65 49.10 11.60
CA MET A 1 0.71 49.69 11.48
C MET A 1 1.73 48.57 11.68
N PHE A 2 2.20 47.98 10.58
CA PHE A 2 3.19 46.90 10.58
C PHE A 2 4.59 47.48 10.80
N ARG A 3 5.33 46.95 11.79
CA ARG A 3 6.72 47.34 12.06
C ARG A 3 7.64 46.20 11.66
N SER A 4 8.29 46.39 10.53
CA SER A 4 9.34 45.56 9.96
C SER A 4 10.67 45.73 10.71
N ALA A 5 11.61 44.85 10.34
CA ALA A 5 13.08 44.99 10.40
C ALA A 5 13.78 44.48 11.67
N VAL A 6 14.97 43.86 11.60
CA VAL A 6 15.83 43.41 10.49
C VAL A 6 16.82 42.40 11.10
N ILE A 7 17.18 41.38 10.32
CA ILE A 7 18.13 40.32 10.64
C ILE A 7 19.54 40.90 10.80
N ARG A 8 20.22 40.63 11.92
CA ARG A 8 21.62 41.00 12.14
C ARG A 8 22.53 39.77 12.07
N SER A 9 23.20 39.66 10.92
CA SER A 9 24.30 38.74 10.62
C SER A 9 25.46 38.88 11.62
N LEU A 10 26.00 37.75 12.08
CA LEU A 10 27.32 37.67 12.70
C LEU A 10 28.28 36.98 11.72
N ARG A 11 29.25 37.76 11.23
CA ARG A 11 30.38 37.28 10.43
C ARG A 11 31.49 36.76 11.33
N THR A 12 32.10 35.68 10.85
CA THR A 12 33.26 34.93 11.33
C THR A 12 34.51 35.77 11.56
N SER A 13 35.32 35.41 12.56
CA SER A 13 36.77 35.69 12.54
C SER A 13 37.56 34.59 13.28
N VAL A 14 38.63 34.14 12.64
CA VAL A 14 39.67 33.19 13.11
C VAL A 14 41.00 33.89 12.84
N PRO A 15 42.00 33.87 13.76
CA PRO A 15 43.17 32.99 13.61
C PRO A 15 43.69 32.42 14.95
N ARG A 16 44.01 31.12 15.04
CA ARG A 16 45.34 30.49 14.78
C ARG A 16 46.38 30.78 15.88
N VAL A 17 46.40 29.91 16.89
CA VAL A 17 47.51 29.78 17.85
C VAL A 17 48.61 28.92 17.21
N ALA A 18 49.84 29.44 17.20
CA ALA A 18 51.03 28.77 16.69
C ALA A 18 51.63 27.81 17.74
N ARG A 19 52.14 26.68 17.25
CA ARG A 19 52.76 25.58 18.01
C ARG A 19 54.21 25.90 18.41
N VAL A 20 54.68 25.34 19.52
CA VAL A 20 56.07 24.87 19.66
C VAL A 20 56.07 23.55 20.45
N ALA A 21 56.37 22.43 19.78
CA ALA A 21 56.70 21.16 20.41
C ALA A 21 57.95 20.60 19.72
N SER A 22 58.94 20.27 20.55
CA SER A 22 60.32 19.91 20.22
C SER A 22 60.46 18.56 19.49
N PRO A 23 61.54 18.35 18.73
CA PRO A 23 61.73 17.15 17.92
C PRO A 23 62.26 16.00 18.78
N VAL A 24 61.44 14.97 19.00
CA VAL A 24 61.95 13.67 19.47
C VAL A 24 61.97 12.72 18.28
N SER A 25 63.19 12.40 17.89
CA SER A 25 63.57 11.43 16.87
C SER A 25 62.92 10.08 17.16
N ARG A 26 62.02 9.64 16.27
CA ARG A 26 61.60 8.24 16.16
C ARG A 26 61.92 7.77 14.75
N GLN A 27 62.90 6.88 14.69
CA GLN A 27 63.33 6.16 13.49
C GLN A 27 62.11 5.48 12.85
N ALA A 28 61.90 5.71 11.56
CA ALA A 28 60.92 4.97 10.77
C ALA A 28 61.50 3.59 10.44
N PRO A 29 60.79 2.48 10.68
CA PRO A 29 61.19 1.21 10.09
C PRO A 29 61.03 1.32 8.56
N VAL A 30 62.09 0.93 7.87
CA VAL A 30 62.20 0.83 6.41
C VAL A 30 61.03 0.00 5.88
N ALA A 31 60.40 0.52 4.83
CA ALA A 31 59.26 -0.07 4.15
C ALA A 31 59.54 -1.52 3.74
N ALA A 32 58.85 -2.47 4.37
CA ALA A 32 58.56 -3.74 3.74
C ALA A 32 57.30 -3.53 2.90
N SER A 33 57.49 -3.27 1.61
CA SER A 33 56.45 -3.30 0.59
C SER A 33 55.92 -4.73 0.46
N ILE A 34 55.04 -5.11 1.38
CA ILE A 34 54.16 -6.26 1.17
C ILE A 34 53.21 -5.81 0.08
N ALA A 35 53.50 -6.23 -1.15
CA ALA A 35 52.57 -6.15 -2.25
C ALA A 35 51.28 -6.85 -1.80
N ARG A 36 50.27 -6.07 -1.38
CA ARG A 36 48.90 -6.54 -1.26
C ARG A 36 48.52 -6.94 -2.68
N GLN A 37 48.63 -8.24 -2.98
CA GLN A 37 47.97 -8.80 -4.15
C GLN A 37 46.50 -8.44 -3.99
N ALA A 38 46.04 -7.49 -4.82
CA ALA A 38 44.64 -7.17 -4.94
C ALA A 38 43.96 -8.44 -5.46
N GLN A 39 43.42 -9.22 -4.54
CA GLN A 39 42.53 -10.31 -4.91
C GLN A 39 41.30 -9.64 -5.51
N LEU A 40 41.31 -9.54 -6.85
CA LEU A 40 40.13 -9.28 -7.66
C LEU A 40 39.21 -10.49 -7.47
N ALA A 41 38.51 -10.50 -6.33
CA ALA A 41 37.39 -11.40 -6.14
C ALA A 41 36.35 -11.01 -7.21
N PRO A 42 35.90 -11.94 -8.07
CA PRO A 42 34.80 -11.65 -8.96
C PRO A 42 33.61 -11.31 -8.06
N ARG A 43 33.17 -10.05 -8.12
CA ARG A 43 31.86 -9.70 -7.58
C ARG A 43 30.86 -10.39 -8.49
N PHE A 44 30.57 -11.66 -8.21
CA PHE A 44 29.30 -12.23 -8.59
C PHE A 44 28.25 -11.43 -7.82
N ALA A 45 27.85 -10.32 -8.42
CA ALA A 45 26.68 -9.58 -8.02
C ALA A 45 25.50 -10.52 -8.34
N TYR A 46 25.22 -11.44 -7.43
CA TYR A 46 23.92 -12.08 -7.37
C TYR A 46 22.95 -10.95 -7.08
N GLN A 47 22.48 -10.30 -8.13
CA GLN A 47 21.25 -9.53 -8.07
C GLN A 47 20.18 -10.57 -7.77
N ALA A 48 19.84 -10.72 -6.48
CA ALA A 48 18.67 -11.46 -6.08
C ALA A 48 17.49 -10.80 -6.77
N ILE A 49 16.98 -11.43 -7.84
CA ILE A 49 15.74 -11.03 -8.49
C ILE A 49 14.67 -11.17 -7.40
N ARG A 50 14.19 -10.03 -6.89
CA ARG A 50 13.05 -10.03 -5.97
C ARG A 50 11.83 -10.42 -6.78
N GLN A 51 11.48 -11.70 -6.75
CA GLN A 51 10.25 -12.19 -7.31
C GLN A 51 9.11 -11.75 -6.39
N TYR A 52 8.45 -10.65 -6.75
CA TYR A 52 7.14 -10.32 -6.20
C TYR A 52 6.12 -11.13 -6.99
N SER A 53 5.69 -12.26 -6.44
CA SER A 53 4.48 -12.94 -6.91
C SER A 53 3.37 -12.56 -5.95
N ALA A 54 2.52 -11.63 -6.37
CA ALA A 54 1.15 -11.61 -5.93
C ALA A 54 0.33 -11.89 -7.19
N PRO A 55 -0.52 -12.93 -7.22
CA PRO A 55 -1.55 -12.98 -8.25
C PRO A 55 -2.41 -11.73 -8.07
N ALA A 56 -2.36 -10.81 -9.03
CA ALA A 56 -3.10 -9.54 -9.01
C ALA A 56 -4.58 -9.74 -9.35
N GLY A 57 -5.18 -10.86 -8.93
CA GLY A 57 -6.56 -11.20 -9.22
C GLY A 57 -7.25 -11.64 -7.95
N LEU A 58 -8.31 -10.92 -7.58
CA LEU A 58 -9.27 -11.35 -6.58
C LEU A 58 -9.84 -12.72 -7.00
N SER A 59 -9.79 -13.71 -6.11
CA SER A 59 -10.48 -14.96 -6.37
C SER A 59 -12.00 -14.78 -6.15
N GLU A 60 -12.81 -15.48 -6.95
CA GLU A 60 -14.28 -15.47 -6.81
C GLU A 60 -14.73 -15.76 -5.37
N GLN A 61 -14.03 -16.67 -4.68
CA GLN A 61 -14.31 -17.04 -3.31
C GLN A 61 -14.03 -15.91 -2.32
N GLU A 62 -12.99 -15.10 -2.54
CA GLU A 62 -12.67 -13.94 -1.70
C GLU A 62 -13.71 -12.83 -1.88
N VAL A 63 -14.06 -12.51 -3.14
CA VAL A 63 -15.09 -11.52 -3.45
C VAL A 63 -16.42 -11.92 -2.84
N GLN A 64 -16.84 -13.15 -3.09
CA GLN A 64 -18.09 -13.70 -2.55
C GLN A 64 -18.09 -13.70 -1.02
N GLY A 65 -16.96 -14.10 -0.39
CA GLY A 65 -16.82 -14.09 1.06
C GLY A 65 -17.02 -12.69 1.65
N ARG A 66 -16.35 -11.68 1.07
CA ARG A 66 -16.48 -10.28 1.49
C ARG A 66 -17.91 -9.75 1.33
N ILE A 67 -18.57 -10.01 0.20
CA ILE A 67 -19.97 -9.58 -0.01
C ILE A 67 -20.91 -10.23 0.99
N ILE A 68 -20.74 -11.53 1.26
CA ILE A 68 -21.56 -12.23 2.25
C ILE A 68 -21.34 -11.64 3.64
N ASP A 69 -20.11 -11.30 4.00
CA ASP A 69 -19.80 -10.68 5.29
C ASP A 69 -20.36 -9.26 5.39
N LEU A 70 -20.35 -8.49 4.30
CA LEU A 70 -21.02 -7.19 4.21
C LEU A 70 -22.53 -7.33 4.45
N LEU A 71 -23.18 -8.28 3.79
CA LEU A 71 -24.63 -8.53 3.94
C LEU A 71 -25.01 -8.99 5.35
N LYS A 72 -24.14 -9.72 6.06
CA LYS A 72 -24.38 -10.10 7.47
C LYS A 72 -24.33 -8.92 8.42
N ASN A 73 -23.54 -7.90 8.09
CA ASN A 73 -23.41 -6.68 8.90
C ASN A 73 -24.48 -5.63 8.56
N PHE A 74 -25.31 -5.89 7.55
CA PHE A 74 -26.34 -4.96 7.11
C PHE A 74 -27.60 -5.10 7.99
N ASP A 75 -28.00 -4.03 8.67
CA ASP A 75 -29.04 -4.05 9.72
C ASP A 75 -30.41 -4.53 9.21
N ASN A 76 -30.69 -4.36 7.92
CA ASN A 76 -31.97 -4.74 7.30
C ASN A 76 -32.03 -6.23 6.92
N VAL A 77 -30.94 -6.99 7.04
CA VAL A 77 -30.91 -8.44 6.78
C VAL A 77 -31.13 -9.21 8.08
N SER A 78 -32.35 -9.73 8.27
CA SER A 78 -32.74 -10.39 9.53
C SER A 78 -32.19 -11.82 9.70
N ASP A 79 -31.93 -12.54 8.60
CA ASP A 79 -31.61 -13.98 8.62
C ASP A 79 -30.31 -14.30 7.86
N ALA A 80 -29.18 -14.35 8.58
CA ALA A 80 -27.88 -14.72 8.00
C ALA A 80 -27.86 -16.11 7.33
N SER A 81 -28.76 -17.01 7.75
CA SER A 81 -28.90 -18.36 7.18
C SER A 81 -29.51 -18.40 5.78
N LYS A 82 -30.13 -17.30 5.31
CA LYS A 82 -30.70 -17.20 3.97
C LYS A 82 -29.72 -16.65 2.94
N ILE A 83 -28.60 -16.09 3.39
CA ILE A 83 -27.58 -15.51 2.51
C ILE A 83 -26.83 -16.64 1.82
N ASN A 84 -27.04 -16.76 0.52
CA ASN A 84 -26.39 -17.74 -0.35
C ASN A 84 -25.64 -17.02 -1.48
N ALA A 85 -24.72 -17.72 -2.14
CA ALA A 85 -24.00 -17.20 -3.30
C ALA A 85 -24.93 -16.71 -4.43
N GLU A 86 -26.10 -17.35 -4.54
CA GLU A 86 -27.10 -17.13 -5.57
C GLU A 86 -28.33 -16.36 -5.05
N SER A 87 -28.32 -15.88 -3.80
CA SER A 87 -29.51 -15.25 -3.22
C SER A 87 -29.81 -13.91 -3.88
N HIS A 88 -31.09 -13.68 -4.14
CA HIS A 88 -31.62 -12.44 -4.68
C HIS A 88 -31.96 -11.46 -3.55
N PHE A 89 -31.54 -10.19 -3.68
CA PHE A 89 -31.69 -9.18 -2.63
C PHE A 89 -33.15 -8.93 -2.24
N GLN A 90 -34.02 -8.73 -3.23
CA GLN A 90 -35.45 -8.51 -3.00
C GLN A 90 -36.23 -9.80 -2.69
N ASN A 91 -36.06 -10.85 -3.51
CA ASN A 91 -36.91 -12.04 -3.42
C ASN A 91 -36.56 -12.97 -2.24
N ASP A 92 -35.27 -13.14 -1.93
CA ASP A 92 -34.82 -14.08 -0.90
C ASP A 92 -34.51 -13.39 0.43
N LEU A 93 -33.82 -12.25 0.37
CA LEU A 93 -33.45 -11.48 1.56
C LEU A 93 -34.54 -10.48 1.98
N GLY A 94 -35.50 -10.18 1.10
CA GLY A 94 -36.63 -9.28 1.43
C GLY A 94 -36.24 -7.82 1.55
N LEU A 95 -35.13 -7.40 0.95
CA LEU A 95 -34.67 -6.02 0.95
C LEU A 95 -35.58 -5.14 0.09
N ASP A 96 -35.84 -3.92 0.53
CA ASP A 96 -36.56 -2.93 -0.28
C ASP A 96 -35.67 -2.44 -1.44
N SER A 97 -36.30 -1.83 -2.44
CA SER A 97 -35.66 -1.10 -3.53
C SER A 97 -34.61 -0.08 -3.05
N LEU A 98 -34.85 0.60 -1.92
CA LEU A 98 -33.88 1.53 -1.33
C LEU A 98 -32.70 0.78 -0.68
N ASP A 99 -32.98 -0.28 0.08
CA ASP A 99 -31.96 -1.11 0.72
C ASP A 99 -31.01 -1.74 -0.33
N ALA A 100 -31.55 -2.13 -1.48
CA ALA A 100 -30.75 -2.67 -2.58
C ALA A 100 -29.71 -1.66 -3.10
N VAL A 101 -30.08 -0.37 -3.19
CA VAL A 101 -29.14 0.70 -3.57
C VAL A 101 -28.09 0.90 -2.49
N GLU A 102 -28.46 0.87 -1.22
CA GLU A 102 -27.51 0.99 -0.11
C GLU A 102 -26.49 -0.16 -0.07
N VAL A 103 -26.93 -1.39 -0.34
CA VAL A 103 -26.03 -2.54 -0.45
C VAL A 103 -25.03 -2.37 -1.60
N VAL A 104 -25.47 -1.86 -2.76
CA VAL A 104 -24.56 -1.60 -3.90
C VAL A 104 -23.53 -0.54 -3.54
N MET A 105 -23.94 0.57 -2.90
CA MET A 105 -23.00 1.60 -2.44
C MET A 105 -21.98 1.05 -1.44
N ALA A 106 -22.41 0.18 -0.52
CA ALA A 106 -21.49 -0.46 0.43
C ALA A 106 -20.48 -1.39 -0.29
N ILE A 107 -20.91 -2.08 -1.34
CA ILE A 107 -20.03 -2.91 -2.18
C ILE A 107 -19.02 -2.03 -2.94
N GLU A 108 -19.45 -0.89 -3.48
CA GLU A 108 -18.56 0.10 -4.11
C GLU A 108 -17.46 0.56 -3.15
N GLU A 109 -17.84 0.88 -1.91
CA GLU A 109 -16.89 1.29 -0.86
C GLU A 109 -15.93 0.17 -0.46
N GLU A 110 -16.41 -1.07 -0.30
CA GLU A 110 -15.60 -2.23 0.12
C GLU A 110 -14.51 -2.57 -0.91
N PHE A 111 -14.82 -2.51 -2.21
CA PHE A 111 -13.87 -2.83 -3.28
C PHE A 111 -13.21 -1.59 -3.90
N SER A 112 -13.54 -0.39 -3.40
CA SER A 112 -13.04 0.90 -3.89
C SER A 112 -13.24 1.08 -5.41
N ILE A 113 -14.42 0.70 -5.91
CA ILE A 113 -14.82 0.81 -7.33
C ILE A 113 -15.97 1.80 -7.50
N GLU A 114 -16.15 2.32 -8.71
CA GLU A 114 -17.31 3.12 -9.08
C GLU A 114 -18.22 2.31 -10.01
N ILE A 115 -19.43 1.97 -9.54
CA ILE A 115 -20.44 1.29 -10.36
C ILE A 115 -21.40 2.35 -10.90
N PRO A 116 -21.59 2.47 -12.22
CA PRO A 116 -22.57 3.41 -12.77
C PRO A 116 -24.00 2.94 -12.47
N ASP A 117 -24.92 3.88 -12.21
CA ASP A 117 -26.32 3.63 -11.87
C ASP A 117 -27.02 2.59 -12.78
N LEU A 118 -26.76 2.66 -14.09
CA LEU A 118 -27.36 1.75 -15.07
C LEU A 118 -26.92 0.29 -14.91
N GLU A 119 -25.72 0.05 -14.39
CA GLU A 119 -25.23 -1.30 -14.08
C GLU A 119 -25.68 -1.70 -12.67
N ALA A 120 -25.62 -0.79 -11.70
CA ALA A 120 -26.14 -1.00 -10.35
C ALA A 120 -27.59 -1.49 -10.33
N GLU A 121 -28.47 -0.89 -11.16
CA GLU A 121 -29.87 -1.31 -11.30
C GLU A 121 -30.04 -2.75 -11.79
N LYS A 122 -29.05 -3.35 -12.46
CA LYS A 122 -29.10 -4.75 -12.94
C LYS A 122 -28.57 -5.75 -11.90
N ILE A 123 -27.95 -5.27 -10.83
CA ILE A 123 -27.37 -6.11 -9.79
C ILE A 123 -28.48 -6.46 -8.78
N HIS A 124 -29.16 -7.57 -9.03
CA HIS A 124 -30.26 -8.03 -8.19
C HIS A 124 -29.89 -9.20 -7.25
N SER A 125 -28.73 -9.82 -7.46
CA SER A 125 -28.28 -11.00 -6.72
C SER A 125 -26.80 -10.89 -6.35
N VAL A 126 -26.40 -11.68 -5.34
CA VAL A 126 -24.99 -11.80 -4.91
C VAL A 126 -24.12 -12.27 -6.07
N ARG A 127 -24.60 -13.23 -6.87
CA ARG A 127 -23.89 -13.73 -8.05
C ARG A 127 -23.58 -12.63 -9.05
N ASN A 128 -24.58 -11.79 -9.36
CA ASN A 128 -24.39 -10.68 -10.30
C ASN A 128 -23.34 -9.68 -9.80
N ALA A 129 -23.33 -9.40 -8.48
CA ALA A 129 -22.34 -8.52 -7.88
C ALA A 129 -20.92 -9.11 -7.98
N VAL A 130 -20.76 -10.40 -7.68
CA VAL A 130 -19.46 -11.11 -7.82
C VAL A 130 -18.97 -11.07 -9.26
N ASP A 131 -19.84 -11.43 -10.22
CA ASP A 131 -19.48 -11.45 -11.64
C ASP A 131 -19.10 -10.05 -12.14
N TYR A 132 -19.78 -9.00 -11.65
CA TYR A 132 -19.44 -7.61 -11.95
C TYR A 132 -18.04 -7.23 -11.43
N ILE A 133 -17.76 -7.51 -10.16
CA ILE A 133 -16.49 -7.17 -9.52
C ILE A 133 -15.32 -7.92 -10.16
N LEU A 134 -15.51 -9.19 -10.55
CA LEU A 134 -14.48 -9.95 -11.26
C LEU A 134 -14.20 -9.40 -12.67
N SER A 135 -15.19 -8.75 -13.29
CA SER A 135 -15.00 -8.07 -14.58
C SER A 135 -14.31 -6.70 -14.44
N ALA A 136 -14.37 -6.10 -13.25
CA ALA A 136 -13.78 -4.80 -12.97
C ALA A 136 -12.27 -4.94 -12.70
N PRO A 137 -11.39 -4.39 -13.56
CA PRO A 137 -9.94 -4.53 -13.42
C PRO A 137 -9.36 -3.76 -12.22
N ASP A 138 -10.10 -2.79 -11.68
CA ASP A 138 -9.68 -1.89 -10.60
C ASP A 138 -10.14 -2.36 -9.21
N ALA A 139 -10.85 -3.49 -9.12
CA ALA A 139 -11.30 -4.05 -7.85
C ALA A 139 -10.11 -4.62 -7.04
N HIS A 140 -10.02 -4.28 -5.75
CA HIS A 140 -8.92 -4.67 -4.85
C HIS A 140 -9.38 -5.18 -3.47
#